data_AF-A0A8T4SCU6-F1
#
_entry.id   AF-A0A8T4SCU6-F1
#
_cell.length_a   1.000
_cell.length_b   1.000
_cell.length_c   1.000
_cell.angle_alpha   90.00
_cell.angle_beta   90.00
_cell.angle_gamma   90.00
#
_symmetry.space_group_name_H-M   'P 1'
#
loop_
_entity.id
_entity.type
_entity.pdbx_description
1 polymer ?
#
loop_
_entity_poly.entity_id
_entity_poly.type
_entity_poly.pdbx_seq_one_letter_code
_entity_poly.pdbx_strand_id
1 'polypeptide(L)'
;MSIIQKRSKRKPSGGRYKFKVIKRVANLGNHPRHTKIGNKSLKIIRTIGGNKKQFLLSFDIINVYDKKDKKYKKAKVLGIVSNTANRHFVRRNILTKGAIVKTDLGNAKITSRPGQEGTINGVLL
;
A
#
# COMPACT_ATOMS: atom_id res chain seq x y z
N MET A 1 20.56 -5.31 3.92
CA MET A 1 20.19 -4.29 4.93
C MET A 1 18.85 -4.67 5.54
N SER A 2 18.73 -4.79 6.86
CA SER A 2 17.51 -5.30 7.53
C SER A 2 16.82 -4.16 8.28
N ILE A 3 15.59 -3.83 7.87
CA ILE A 3 14.67 -3.00 8.66
C ILE A 3 14.13 -3.87 9.79
N ILE A 4 14.08 -3.34 11.00
CA ILE A 4 13.60 -4.09 12.17
C ILE A 4 12.51 -3.29 12.86
N GLN A 5 11.37 -3.92 13.08
CA GLN A 5 10.32 -3.40 13.92
C GLN A 5 10.76 -3.52 15.38
N LYS A 6 11.20 -2.40 15.96
CA LYS A 6 11.57 -2.30 17.37
C LYS A 6 10.75 -1.21 18.04
N ARG A 7 10.63 -1.32 19.36
CA ARG A 7 10.13 -0.23 20.20
C ARG A 7 10.99 1.03 19.99
N SER A 8 10.38 2.19 20.21
CA SER A 8 11.10 3.46 20.31
C SER A 8 12.30 3.35 21.27
N LYS A 9 13.36 4.12 20.98
CA LYS A 9 14.57 4.18 21.82
C LYS A 9 14.31 4.81 23.19
N ARG A 10 13.20 5.55 23.37
CA ARG A 10 12.85 6.28 24.59
C ARG A 10 11.47 5.91 25.13
N LYS A 11 11.31 6.06 26.45
CA LYS A 11 10.04 6.02 27.18
C LYS A 11 9.18 7.24 26.82
N PRO A 12 7.86 7.18 27.04
CA PRO A 12 7.01 8.38 27.01
C PRO A 12 7.51 9.48 27.95
N SER A 13 8.09 9.10 29.10
CA SER A 13 8.73 10.01 30.07
C SER A 13 10.13 10.51 29.67
N GLY A 14 10.62 10.20 28.45
CA GLY A 14 11.92 10.67 27.95
C GLY A 14 13.13 9.80 28.30
N GLY A 15 13.05 8.97 29.33
CA GLY A 15 14.15 8.05 29.71
C GLY A 15 14.53 7.07 28.58
N ARG A 16 15.83 6.88 28.34
CA ARG A 16 16.33 5.98 27.27
C ARG A 16 16.24 4.51 27.68
N TYR A 17 15.73 3.67 26.79
CA TYR A 17 15.72 2.22 27.01
C TYR A 17 17.10 1.61 26.76
N LYS A 18 17.52 0.69 27.65
CA LYS A 18 18.65 -0.21 27.41
C LYS A 18 18.12 -1.49 26.74
N PHE A 19 18.55 -1.76 25.52
CA PHE A 19 18.13 -2.96 24.79
C PHE A 19 18.86 -4.19 25.33
N LYS A 20 18.12 -5.20 25.79
CA LYS A 20 18.66 -6.47 26.28
C LYS A 20 18.57 -7.62 25.26
N VAL A 21 18.01 -7.38 24.07
CA VAL A 21 17.66 -8.43 23.11
C VAL A 21 18.35 -8.19 21.76
N ILE A 22 18.89 -9.26 21.18
CA ILE A 22 19.44 -9.27 19.82
C ILE A 22 18.34 -9.16 18.75
N LYS A 23 18.74 -8.97 17.50
CA LYS A 23 17.81 -8.91 16.35
C LYS A 23 17.14 -10.28 16.19
N ARG A 24 15.81 -10.32 16.12
CA ARG A 24 15.02 -11.54 15.91
C ARG A 24 14.42 -11.53 14.50
N VAL A 25 14.36 -12.69 13.85
CA VAL A 25 13.74 -12.86 12.53
C VAL A 25 12.26 -12.46 12.55
N ALA A 26 11.56 -12.72 13.66
CA ALA A 26 10.16 -12.34 13.86
C ALA A 26 9.90 -10.82 13.76
N ASN A 27 10.93 -9.99 14.02
CA ASN A 27 10.82 -8.53 13.99
C ASN A 27 11.34 -7.92 12.69
N LEU A 28 11.71 -8.75 11.71
CA LEU A 28 12.29 -8.28 10.46
C LEU A 28 11.19 -7.68 9.57
N GLY A 29 11.43 -6.45 9.12
CA GLY A 29 10.56 -5.71 8.20
C GLY A 29 11.16 -5.63 6.80
N ASN A 30 10.31 -5.32 5.83
CA ASN A 30 10.69 -5.09 4.44
C ASN A 30 10.73 -3.60 4.13
N HIS A 31 11.46 -3.24 3.06
CA HIS A 31 11.41 -1.89 2.50
C HIS A 31 10.01 -1.54 1.98
N PRO A 32 9.59 -0.26 2.05
CA PRO A 32 8.31 0.17 1.50
C PRO A 32 8.28 -0.11 0.00
N ARG A 33 7.15 -0.64 -0.45
CA ARG A 33 6.91 -0.93 -1.87
C ARG A 33 6.04 0.17 -2.44
N HIS A 34 6.57 0.87 -3.43
CA HIS A 34 5.84 1.90 -4.14
C HIS A 34 5.20 1.30 -5.39
N THR A 35 3.92 0.96 -5.29
CA THR A 35 3.15 0.46 -6.43
C THR A 35 2.92 1.60 -7.42
N LYS A 36 3.32 1.43 -8.67
CA LYS A 36 3.18 2.45 -9.72
C LYS A 36 2.02 2.12 -10.67
N ILE A 37 1.55 3.13 -11.39
CA ILE A 37 0.66 2.94 -12.54
C ILE A 37 1.49 2.36 -13.70
N GLY A 38 1.01 1.28 -14.32
CA GLY A 38 1.67 0.64 -15.46
C GLY A 38 1.24 -0.82 -15.63
N ASN A 39 1.95 -1.53 -16.51
CA ASN A 39 1.67 -2.95 -16.81
C ASN A 39 1.65 -3.80 -15.54
N LYS A 40 0.76 -4.80 -15.49
CA LYS A 40 0.60 -5.68 -14.32
C LYS A 40 1.91 -6.38 -13.98
N SER A 41 2.49 -6.01 -12.83
CA SER A 41 3.62 -6.71 -12.22
C SER A 41 3.25 -7.12 -10.80
N LEU A 42 3.06 -8.42 -10.62
CA LEU A 42 2.71 -9.04 -9.36
C LEU A 42 3.88 -9.92 -8.90
N LYS A 43 4.24 -9.82 -7.62
CA LYS A 43 5.23 -10.69 -7.00
C LYS A 43 4.64 -11.40 -5.79
N ILE A 44 5.09 -12.63 -5.59
CA ILE A 44 4.73 -13.47 -4.44
C ILE A 44 5.96 -13.61 -3.56
N ILE A 45 5.81 -13.39 -2.26
CA ILE A 45 6.86 -13.59 -1.26
C ILE A 45 6.35 -14.53 -0.17
N ARG A 46 7.23 -15.45 0.25
CA ARG A 46 6.99 -16.29 1.42
C ARG A 46 7.15 -15.49 2.71
N THR A 47 6.21 -15.64 3.62
CA THR A 47 6.27 -15.04 4.97
C THR A 47 6.60 -16.10 6.02
N ILE A 48 6.75 -15.64 7.27
CA ILE A 48 6.90 -16.53 8.43
C ILE A 48 5.69 -17.47 8.50
N GLY A 49 5.93 -18.72 8.93
CA GLY A 49 4.88 -19.75 9.03
C GLY A 49 4.46 -20.38 7.69
N GLY A 50 5.25 -20.21 6.62
CA GLY A 50 5.00 -20.89 5.33
C GLY A 50 3.97 -20.22 4.41
N ASN A 51 3.25 -19.23 4.92
CA ASN A 51 2.27 -18.47 4.14
C ASN A 51 2.91 -17.72 2.96
N LYS A 52 2.12 -17.44 1.91
CA LYS A 52 2.54 -16.65 0.75
C LYS A 52 1.71 -15.37 0.70
N LYS A 53 2.36 -14.23 0.50
CA LYS A 53 1.71 -12.93 0.24
C LYS A 53 2.03 -12.46 -1.17
N GLN A 54 0.99 -12.11 -1.91
CA GLN A 54 1.11 -11.44 -3.21
C GLN A 54 0.92 -9.94 -3.07
N PHE A 55 1.68 -9.16 -3.84
CA PHE A 55 1.60 -7.71 -3.85
C PHE A 55 1.91 -7.15 -5.23
N LEU A 56 1.48 -5.92 -5.47
CA LEU A 56 1.64 -5.23 -6.74
C LEU A 56 2.88 -4.33 -6.73
N LEU A 57 3.70 -4.44 -7.78
CA LEU A 57 4.74 -3.47 -8.11
C LEU A 57 4.21 -2.43 -9.12
N SER A 58 3.41 -2.87 -10.07
CA SER A 58 2.73 -2.01 -11.02
C SER A 58 1.37 -2.59 -11.40
N PHE A 59 0.37 -1.73 -11.54
CA PHE A 59 -0.98 -2.10 -11.95
C PHE A 59 -1.74 -0.88 -12.45
N ASP A 60 -2.61 -1.07 -13.43
CA ASP A 60 -3.37 -0.01 -14.09
C ASP A 60 -4.89 -0.18 -13.97
N ILE A 61 -5.37 -1.33 -13.50
CA ILE A 61 -6.80 -1.61 -13.36
C ILE A 61 -7.23 -1.43 -11.89
N ILE A 62 -8.40 -0.83 -11.67
CA ILE A 62 -9.02 -0.73 -10.36
C ILE A 62 -10.45 -1.29 -10.41
N ASN A 63 -10.83 -2.03 -9.38
CA ASN A 63 -12.22 -2.41 -9.17
C ASN A 63 -12.92 -1.32 -8.36
N VAL A 64 -13.82 -0.58 -9.00
CA VAL A 64 -14.52 0.57 -8.43
C VAL A 64 -15.92 0.16 -8.04
N TYR A 65 -16.27 0.40 -6.79
CA TYR A 65 -17.64 0.29 -6.30
C TYR A 65 -18.39 1.59 -6.56
N ASP A 66 -19.47 1.51 -7.33
CA ASP A 66 -20.42 2.61 -7.52
C ASP A 66 -21.51 2.55 -6.44
N LYS A 67 -21.62 3.61 -5.64
CA LYS A 67 -22.60 3.68 -4.54
C LYS A 67 -24.03 3.83 -5.05
N LYS A 68 -24.24 4.44 -6.23
CA LYS A 68 -25.58 4.65 -6.80
C LYS A 68 -26.13 3.35 -7.34
N ASP A 69 -25.35 2.71 -8.21
CA ASP A 69 -25.74 1.46 -8.87
C ASP A 69 -25.57 0.22 -7.97
N LYS A 70 -24.87 0.35 -6.82
CA LYS A 70 -24.45 -0.73 -5.92
C LYS A 70 -23.71 -1.87 -6.63
N LYS A 71 -23.00 -1.56 -7.72
CA LYS A 71 -22.28 -2.52 -8.57
C LYS A 71 -20.78 -2.23 -8.58
N TYR A 72 -20.01 -3.28 -8.80
CA TYR A 72 -18.56 -3.20 -9.02
C TYR A 72 -18.27 -3.16 -10.51
N LYS A 73 -17.46 -2.18 -10.94
CA LYS A 73 -17.03 -2.03 -12.33
C LYS A 73 -15.50 -1.94 -12.35
N LYS A 74 -14.87 -2.62 -13.31
CA LYS A 74 -13.43 -2.47 -13.56
C LYS A 74 -13.21 -1.22 -14.39
N ALA A 75 -12.27 -0.37 -13.99
CA ALA A 75 -11.89 0.83 -14.71
C ALA A 75 -10.37 0.94 -14.78
N LYS A 76 -9.86 1.64 -15.80
CA LYS A 76 -8.44 1.95 -15.88
C LYS A 76 -8.12 3.17 -15.03
N VAL A 77 -6.95 3.15 -14.40
CA VAL A 77 -6.39 4.27 -13.64
C VAL A 77 -5.54 5.10 -14.60
N LEU A 78 -5.95 6.34 -14.81
CA LEU A 78 -5.24 7.29 -15.68
C LEU A 78 -4.15 8.03 -14.90
N GLY A 79 -4.43 8.37 -13.63
CA GLY A 79 -3.52 9.14 -12.80
C GLY A 79 -4.01 9.27 -11.36
N ILE A 80 -3.16 9.85 -10.51
CA ILE A 80 -3.50 10.18 -9.12
C ILE A 80 -3.80 11.68 -9.04
N VAL A 81 -4.90 12.04 -8.38
CA VAL A 81 -5.29 13.44 -8.15
C VAL A 81 -4.70 13.92 -6.84
N SER A 82 -4.91 13.15 -5.77
CA SER A 82 -4.44 13.53 -4.44
C SER A 82 -4.08 12.31 -3.59
N ASN A 83 -3.18 12.54 -2.64
CA ASN A 83 -2.74 11.54 -1.69
C ASN A 83 -2.56 12.19 -0.32
N THR A 84 -3.24 11.67 0.70
CA THR A 84 -3.19 12.18 2.07
C THR A 84 -1.83 11.94 2.74
N ALA A 85 -1.09 10.91 2.34
CA ALA A 85 0.16 10.55 2.99
C ALA A 85 1.32 11.47 2.58
N ASN A 86 1.42 11.84 1.31
CA ASN A 86 2.49 12.70 0.81
C ASN A 86 2.14 13.29 -0.58
N ARG A 87 2.30 14.60 -0.76
CA ARG A 87 2.08 15.28 -2.05
C ARG A 87 3.02 14.79 -3.16
N HIS A 88 4.26 14.40 -2.84
CA HIS A 88 5.22 13.88 -3.81
C HIS A 88 4.84 12.50 -4.37
N PHE A 89 3.93 11.76 -3.73
CA PHE A 89 3.42 10.50 -4.27
C PHE A 89 2.53 10.71 -5.49
N VAL A 90 1.86 11.86 -5.59
CA VAL A 90 1.09 12.26 -6.77
C VAL A 90 2.01 12.40 -7.97
N ARG A 91 3.11 13.15 -7.83
CA ARG A 91 4.09 13.38 -8.92
C ARG A 91 4.77 12.10 -9.42
N ARG A 92 4.93 11.10 -8.55
CA ARG A 92 5.59 9.81 -8.88
C ARG A 92 4.62 8.70 -9.26
N ASN A 93 3.31 9.01 -9.34
CA ASN A 93 2.26 8.05 -9.63
C ASN A 93 2.25 6.82 -8.69
N ILE A 94 2.38 7.05 -7.37
CA ILE A 94 2.42 5.98 -6.37
C ILE A 94 1.04 5.73 -5.77
N LEU A 95 0.56 4.48 -5.92
CA LEU A 95 -0.73 4.00 -5.44
C LEU A 95 -0.64 3.55 -3.98
N THR A 96 -1.41 4.18 -3.11
CA THR A 96 -1.49 3.87 -1.67
C THR A 96 -2.95 3.80 -1.22
N LYS A 97 -3.20 3.09 -0.11
CA LYS A 97 -4.51 3.13 0.54
C LYS A 97 -4.91 4.58 0.83
N GLY A 98 -6.12 4.97 0.44
CA GLY A 98 -6.67 6.31 0.64
C GLY A 98 -6.31 7.34 -0.43
N ALA A 99 -5.50 7.00 -1.43
CA ALA A 99 -5.25 7.90 -2.56
C ALA A 99 -6.52 8.08 -3.41
N ILE A 100 -6.71 9.29 -3.94
CA ILE A 100 -7.77 9.61 -4.89
C ILE A 100 -7.20 9.52 -6.29
N VAL A 101 -7.77 8.65 -7.10
CA VAL A 101 -7.34 8.36 -8.47
C VAL A 101 -8.39 8.80 -9.48
N LYS A 102 -7.92 9.24 -10.65
CA LYS A 102 -8.77 9.51 -11.81
C LYS A 102 -8.90 8.21 -12.62
N THR A 103 -10.15 7.78 -12.80
CA THR A 103 -10.51 6.57 -13.57
C THR A 103 -11.44 6.92 -14.71
N ASP A 104 -11.64 6.00 -15.65
CA ASP A 104 -12.55 6.19 -16.79
C ASP A 104 -14.00 6.47 -16.36
N LEU A 105 -14.41 5.98 -15.18
CA LEU A 105 -15.75 6.17 -14.61
C LEU A 105 -15.89 7.44 -13.76
N GLY A 106 -14.77 8.11 -13.44
CA GLY A 106 -14.73 9.27 -12.55
C GLY A 106 -13.63 9.18 -11.50
N ASN A 107 -13.72 10.01 -10.46
CA ASN A 107 -12.76 10.00 -9.35
C ASN A 107 -13.12 8.88 -8.35
N ALA A 108 -12.12 8.08 -7.97
CA ALA A 108 -12.30 6.98 -7.03
C ALA A 108 -11.27 7.05 -5.90
N LYS A 109 -11.67 6.66 -4.70
CA LYS A 109 -10.79 6.53 -3.53
C LYS A 109 -10.38 5.09 -3.33
N ILE A 110 -9.06 4.83 -3.28
CA ILE A 110 -8.52 3.48 -3.03
C ILE A 110 -8.78 3.06 -1.58
N THR A 111 -9.38 1.88 -1.39
CA THR A 111 -9.66 1.30 -0.07
C THR A 111 -8.72 0.15 0.27
N SER A 112 -8.20 -0.56 -0.73
CA SER A 112 -7.28 -1.69 -0.55
C SER A 112 -5.85 -1.26 -0.23
N ARG A 113 -4.96 -2.22 0.09
CA ARG A 113 -3.51 -1.99 0.32
C ARG A 113 -2.68 -2.62 -0.81
N PRO A 114 -2.39 -1.90 -1.91
CA PRO A 114 -1.69 -2.47 -3.08
C PRO A 114 -0.32 -3.09 -2.77
N GLY A 115 0.38 -2.57 -1.75
CA GLY A 115 1.67 -3.10 -1.31
C GLY A 115 1.60 -4.39 -0.49
N GLN A 116 0.41 -4.89 -0.13
CA GLN A 116 0.20 -6.14 0.61
C GLN A 116 -0.82 -7.07 -0.04
N GLU A 117 -1.64 -6.55 -0.95
CA GLU A 117 -2.71 -7.24 -1.65
C GLU A 117 -2.41 -7.22 -3.16
N GLY A 118 -2.84 -8.26 -3.88
CA GLY A 118 -2.62 -8.40 -5.33
C GLY A 118 -3.62 -7.64 -6.19
N THR A 119 -4.50 -6.82 -5.59
CA THR A 119 -5.61 -6.15 -6.25
C THR A 119 -5.79 -4.72 -5.75
N ILE A 120 -6.35 -3.87 -6.62
CA ILE A 120 -6.70 -2.49 -6.27
C ILE A 120 -8.21 -2.37 -6.29
N ASN A 121 -8.77 -2.05 -5.12
CA ASN A 121 -10.19 -1.79 -4.95
C ASN A 121 -10.38 -0.34 -4.51
N GLY A 122 -11.46 0.26 -4.97
CA GLY A 122 -11.83 1.61 -4.58
C GLY A 122 -13.32 1.84 -4.60
N VAL A 123 -13.71 3.01 -4.13
CA VAL A 123 -15.09 3.47 -4.09
C VAL A 123 -15.17 4.77 -4.88
N LEU A 124 -16.17 4.87 -5.77
CA LEU A 124 -16.43 6.08 -6.53
C LEU A 124 -16.83 7.21 -5.57
N LEU A 125 -16.31 8.41 -5.83
CA LEU A 125 -16.62 9.62 -5.05
C LEU A 125 -17.92 10.25 -5.51
#